data_AF-A0A3P1BU34-F1
#
_entry.id   AF-A0A3P1BU34-F1
#
_cell.length_a   1.000
_cell.length_b   1.000
_cell.length_c   1.000
_cell.angle_alpha   90.00
_cell.angle_beta   90.00
_cell.angle_gamma   90.00
#
_symmetry.space_group_name_H-M   'P 1'
#
loop_
_entity.id
_entity.type
_entity.pdbx_description
1 polymer ?
#
loop_
_entity_poly.entity_id
_entity_poly.type
_entity_poly.pdbx_seq_one_letter_code
_entity_poly.pdbx_strand_id
1 'polypeptide(L)'
;MTEEWIEKQTAKFISNQELRVWDFSFLKKALLEMSAYKCAYSEIQLQEEGKLMEVEHFFPKSIYPNQVLDWENLLPSSRHCNNAKREKDPNRHPIVNPVIDNPKEHFYMLDYILFGRTQKGKNSVIILKLNDEEQLISPRREIGIAVRTELHKQYQQVIKLADDGLTPDEEIRITASLENLMNLGKATKPYSATVATVLLDDPHFKRIKTFFVGNDLWSEELQLLEQELTNLRLYTAP
;
A
#
# COMPACT_ATOMS: atom_id res chain seq x y z
N MET A 1 0.49 11.12 -23.38
CA MET A 1 -0.21 10.66 -24.60
C MET A 1 -0.96 11.86 -25.15
N THR A 2 -1.01 12.09 -26.47
CA THR A 2 -1.81 13.19 -27.02
C THR A 2 -3.28 12.78 -27.10
N GLU A 3 -4.19 13.76 -27.05
CA GLU A 3 -5.64 13.52 -27.19
C GLU A 3 -5.95 12.79 -28.50
N GLU A 4 -5.40 13.26 -29.63
CA GLU A 4 -5.54 12.63 -30.94
C GLU A 4 -5.11 11.15 -30.94
N TRP A 5 -4.02 10.82 -30.24
CA TRP A 5 -3.56 9.44 -30.14
C TRP A 5 -4.54 8.59 -29.33
N ILE A 6 -5.04 9.12 -28.20
CA ILE A 6 -6.02 8.43 -27.33
C ILE A 6 -7.30 8.17 -28.12
N GLU A 7 -7.83 9.17 -28.83
CA GLU A 7 -9.03 9.03 -29.66
C GLU A 7 -8.84 7.96 -30.74
N LYS A 8 -7.72 7.99 -31.46
CA LYS A 8 -7.40 7.02 -32.51
C LYS A 8 -7.30 5.59 -31.97
N GLN A 9 -6.65 5.39 -30.83
CA GLN A 9 -6.55 4.05 -30.23
C GLN A 9 -7.88 3.57 -29.65
N THR A 10 -8.63 4.48 -29.01
CA THR A 10 -9.96 4.18 -28.47
C THR A 10 -10.93 3.77 -29.57
N ALA A 11 -10.93 4.48 -30.71
CA ALA A 11 -11.73 4.12 -31.88
C ALA A 11 -11.39 2.73 -32.43
N LYS A 12 -10.10 2.34 -32.43
CA LYS A 12 -9.68 0.98 -32.80
C LYS A 12 -10.21 -0.07 -31.84
N PHE A 13 -10.17 0.20 -30.53
CA PHE A 13 -10.71 -0.72 -29.54
C PHE A 13 -12.23 -0.88 -29.65
N ILE A 14 -12.95 0.22 -29.89
CA ILE A 14 -14.40 0.19 -30.10
C ILE A 14 -14.76 -0.66 -31.33
N SER A 15 -13.98 -0.58 -32.41
CA SER A 15 -14.22 -1.38 -33.61
C SER A 15 -13.82 -2.86 -33.45
N ASN A 16 -12.89 -3.16 -32.54
CA ASN A 16 -12.50 -4.52 -32.19
C ASN A 16 -11.97 -4.60 -30.75
N GLN A 17 -12.80 -5.10 -29.82
CA GLN A 17 -12.47 -5.17 -28.39
C GLN A 17 -11.42 -6.24 -28.03
N GLU A 18 -10.97 -7.05 -28.99
CA GLU A 18 -9.83 -7.95 -28.80
C GLU A 18 -8.48 -7.20 -28.84
N LEU A 19 -8.47 -5.97 -29.37
CA LEU A 19 -7.25 -5.17 -29.49
C LEU A 19 -6.80 -4.64 -28.13
N ARG A 20 -5.56 -4.95 -27.75
CA ARG A 20 -4.95 -4.46 -26.51
C ARG A 20 -4.33 -3.08 -26.69
N VAL A 21 -5.17 -2.07 -26.89
CA VAL A 21 -4.72 -0.69 -27.14
C VAL A 21 -4.11 0.01 -25.92
N TRP A 22 -4.01 -0.67 -24.78
CA TRP A 22 -3.34 -0.23 -23.56
C TRP A 22 -2.03 -1.01 -23.31
N ASP A 23 -1.67 -1.97 -24.16
CA ASP A 23 -0.51 -2.84 -23.98
C ASP A 23 0.77 -2.22 -24.55
N PHE A 24 1.14 -1.05 -24.03
CA PHE A 24 2.34 -0.32 -24.42
C PHE A 24 3.35 -0.29 -23.27
N SER A 25 4.63 -0.51 -23.59
CA SER A 25 5.71 -0.54 -22.59
C SER A 25 5.83 0.79 -21.82
N PHE A 26 5.71 1.92 -22.50
CA PHE A 26 5.76 3.25 -21.85
C PHE A 26 4.59 3.44 -20.87
N LEU A 27 3.39 2.95 -21.22
CA LEU A 27 2.21 3.07 -20.37
C LEU A 27 2.34 2.18 -19.14
N LYS A 28 2.76 0.93 -19.34
CA LYS A 28 3.04 -0.01 -18.25
C LYS A 28 4.09 0.52 -17.28
N LYS A 29 5.16 1.14 -17.81
CA LYS A 29 6.21 1.75 -17.00
C LYS A 29 5.65 2.91 -16.15
N ALA A 30 4.88 3.82 -16.75
CA ALA A 30 4.27 4.92 -16.02
C ALA A 30 3.29 4.44 -14.93
N LEU A 31 2.49 3.41 -15.21
CA LEU A 31 1.60 2.79 -14.22
C LEU A 31 2.37 2.11 -13.07
N LEU A 32 3.51 1.47 -13.35
CA LEU A 32 4.36 0.94 -12.27
C LEU A 32 4.93 2.08 -11.43
N GLU A 33 5.44 3.13 -12.06
CA GLU A 33 6.04 4.27 -11.36
C GLU A 33 5.04 5.02 -10.46
N MET A 34 3.79 5.22 -10.90
CA MET A 34 2.76 5.92 -10.09
C MET A 34 2.41 5.20 -8.78
N SER A 35 2.66 3.88 -8.69
CA SER A 35 2.33 3.05 -7.54
C SER A 35 3.56 2.59 -6.76
N ALA A 36 4.74 3.09 -7.11
CA ALA A 36 6.02 2.56 -6.64
C ALA A 36 6.14 1.04 -6.84
N TYR A 37 5.70 0.56 -8.00
CA TYR A 37 5.72 -0.84 -8.41
C TYR A 37 4.85 -1.74 -7.53
N LYS A 38 3.73 -1.22 -7.01
CA LYS A 38 2.79 -1.98 -6.18
C LYS A 38 1.46 -2.19 -6.88
N CYS A 39 0.75 -3.25 -6.50
CA CYS A 39 -0.65 -3.34 -6.87
C CYS A 39 -1.44 -2.21 -6.20
N ALA A 40 -2.16 -1.43 -7.00
CA ALA A 40 -2.95 -0.29 -6.52
C ALA A 40 -4.03 -0.67 -5.49
N TYR A 41 -4.48 -1.94 -5.47
CA TYR A 41 -5.48 -2.42 -4.52
C TYR A 41 -4.92 -3.07 -3.26
N SER A 42 -3.86 -3.86 -3.40
CA SER A 42 -3.39 -4.76 -2.33
C SER A 42 -2.00 -4.40 -1.77
N GLU A 43 -1.31 -3.46 -2.41
CA GLU A 43 0.07 -3.07 -2.10
C GLU A 43 1.13 -4.17 -2.24
N ILE A 44 0.78 -5.35 -2.78
CA ILE A 44 1.78 -6.36 -3.10
C ILE A 44 2.78 -5.80 -4.12
N GLN A 45 4.06 -6.09 -3.92
CA GLN A 45 5.12 -5.76 -4.86
C GLN A 45 4.87 -6.43 -6.21
N LEU A 46 4.97 -5.66 -7.28
CA LEU A 46 4.90 -6.12 -8.67
C LEU A 46 6.31 -6.20 -9.25
N GLN A 47 6.46 -7.00 -10.31
CA GLN A 47 7.72 -7.26 -11.03
C GLN A 47 8.79 -7.98 -10.18
N GLU A 48 8.37 -8.65 -9.11
CA GLU A 48 9.20 -9.56 -8.31
C GLU A 48 8.77 -11.01 -8.62
N GLU A 49 9.73 -11.92 -8.83
CA GLU A 49 9.56 -13.38 -8.98
C GLU A 49 8.16 -13.85 -9.46
N GLY A 50 7.88 -13.70 -10.76
CA GLY A 50 6.63 -14.20 -11.37
C GLY A 50 5.37 -13.35 -11.14
N LYS A 51 5.43 -12.29 -10.32
CA LYS A 51 4.32 -11.34 -10.09
C LYS A 51 4.29 -10.26 -11.16
N LEU A 52 3.92 -10.65 -12.38
CA LEU A 52 3.76 -9.70 -13.49
C LEU A 52 2.58 -8.74 -13.22
N MET A 53 2.82 -7.46 -13.51
CA MET A 53 1.77 -6.45 -13.49
C MET A 53 0.80 -6.64 -14.66
N GLU A 54 -0.49 -6.49 -14.38
CA GLU A 54 -1.55 -6.32 -15.38
C GLU A 54 -2.12 -4.90 -15.31
N VAL A 55 -2.43 -4.34 -16.48
CA VAL A 55 -3.14 -3.06 -16.58
C VAL A 55 -4.61 -3.32 -16.32
N GLU A 56 -5.09 -2.83 -15.18
CA GLU A 56 -6.49 -2.92 -14.80
C GLU A 56 -7.28 -1.67 -15.21
N HIS A 57 -8.52 -1.89 -15.61
CA HIS A 57 -9.50 -0.84 -15.90
C HIS A 57 -10.49 -0.75 -14.73
N PHE A 58 -10.45 0.34 -13.95
CA PHE A 58 -11.35 0.52 -12.80
C PHE A 58 -12.82 0.39 -13.23
N PHE A 59 -13.23 1.13 -14.24
CA PHE A 59 -14.43 0.91 -15.05
C PHE A 59 -14.12 -0.09 -16.16
N PRO A 60 -14.74 -1.29 -16.16
CA PRO A 60 -14.40 -2.35 -17.11
C PRO A 60 -14.50 -1.90 -18.57
N LYS A 61 -13.43 -2.09 -19.34
CA LYS A 61 -13.35 -1.74 -20.77
C LYS A 61 -14.43 -2.39 -21.64
N SER A 62 -14.97 -3.56 -21.26
CA SER A 62 -16.07 -4.22 -21.98
C SER A 62 -17.41 -3.50 -21.82
N ILE A 63 -17.58 -2.74 -20.73
CA ILE A 63 -18.78 -1.95 -20.42
C ILE A 63 -18.57 -0.48 -20.80
N TYR A 64 -17.34 0.04 -20.60
CA TYR A 64 -16.95 1.43 -20.81
C TYR A 64 -15.81 1.55 -21.83
N PRO A 65 -16.03 1.19 -23.11
CA PRO A 65 -14.95 1.15 -24.10
C PRO A 65 -14.34 2.53 -24.39
N ASN A 66 -15.10 3.61 -24.20
CA ASN A 66 -14.60 4.98 -24.33
C ASN A 66 -13.58 5.38 -23.25
N GLN A 67 -13.49 4.63 -22.14
CA GLN A 67 -12.57 4.90 -21.03
C GLN A 67 -11.34 3.97 -21.07
N VAL A 68 -11.12 3.22 -22.15
CA VAL A 68 -10.06 2.19 -22.24
C VAL A 68 -8.64 2.76 -22.10
N LEU A 69 -8.47 4.06 -22.37
CA LEU A 69 -7.20 4.79 -22.28
C LEU A 69 -7.29 6.04 -21.41
N ASP A 70 -8.35 6.18 -20.63
CA ASP A 70 -8.46 7.23 -19.61
C ASP A 70 -7.45 6.95 -18.49
N TRP A 71 -6.55 7.89 -18.21
CA TRP A 71 -5.48 7.72 -17.24
C TRP A 71 -6.01 7.44 -15.83
N GLU A 72 -7.10 8.09 -15.41
CA GLU A 72 -7.70 7.85 -14.09
C GLU A 72 -8.43 6.50 -14.00
N ASN A 73 -8.66 5.85 -15.15
CA ASN A 73 -9.26 4.54 -15.25
C ASN A 73 -8.22 3.40 -15.26
N LEU A 74 -6.94 3.70 -15.46
CA LEU A 74 -5.87 2.70 -15.59
C LEU A 74 -5.09 2.52 -14.29
N LEU A 75 -4.93 1.28 -13.86
CA LEU A 75 -4.27 0.94 -12.60
C LEU A 75 -3.24 -0.19 -12.80
N PRO A 76 -2.07 -0.12 -12.14
CA PRO A 76 -1.20 -1.27 -11.98
C PRO A 76 -1.84 -2.25 -11.00
N SER A 77 -2.15 -3.47 -11.46
CA SER A 77 -2.76 -4.49 -10.62
C SER A 77 -1.95 -5.78 -10.64
N SER A 78 -1.97 -6.51 -9.52
CA SER A 78 -1.62 -7.92 -9.55
C SER A 78 -2.68 -8.70 -10.32
N ARG A 79 -2.27 -9.82 -10.92
CA ARG A 79 -3.17 -10.75 -11.59
C ARG A 79 -4.28 -11.27 -10.67
N HIS A 80 -4.00 -11.44 -9.39
CA HIS A 80 -4.99 -11.84 -8.38
C HIS A 80 -6.14 -10.82 -8.28
N CYS A 81 -5.80 -9.56 -8.00
CA CYS A 81 -6.82 -8.51 -7.81
C CYS A 81 -7.60 -8.24 -9.11
N ASN A 82 -6.89 -8.23 -10.25
CA ASN A 82 -7.50 -8.02 -11.55
C ASN A 82 -8.51 -9.15 -11.89
N ASN A 83 -8.09 -10.42 -11.76
CA ASN A 83 -8.97 -11.57 -12.00
C ASN A 83 -10.12 -11.70 -10.99
N ALA A 84 -9.97 -11.13 -9.79
CA ALA A 84 -11.03 -11.10 -8.79
C ALA A 84 -12.10 -10.06 -9.16
N LYS A 85 -11.69 -8.86 -9.62
CA LYS A 85 -12.60 -7.81 -10.08
C LYS A 85 -13.30 -8.18 -11.39
N ARG A 86 -12.53 -8.47 -12.44
CA ARG A 86 -13.01 -8.68 -13.82
C ARG A 86 -13.93 -7.53 -14.26
N GLU A 87 -15.08 -7.89 -14.82
CA GLU A 87 -16.09 -6.99 -15.38
C GLU A 87 -17.09 -6.46 -14.35
N LYS A 88 -16.81 -6.61 -13.04
CA LYS A 88 -17.68 -6.02 -12.02
C LYS A 88 -17.60 -4.50 -12.10
N ASP A 89 -18.70 -3.91 -12.54
CA ASP A 89 -18.87 -2.48 -12.71
C ASP A 89 -18.94 -1.74 -11.34
N PRO A 90 -18.01 -0.81 -11.06
CA PRO A 90 -18.05 0.00 -9.85
C PRO A 90 -19.33 0.83 -9.67
N ASN A 91 -20.07 1.15 -10.73
CA ASN A 91 -21.36 1.86 -10.60
C ASN A 91 -22.46 0.96 -10.02
N ARG A 92 -22.38 -0.36 -10.25
CA ARG A 92 -23.31 -1.35 -9.70
C ARG A 92 -22.84 -1.94 -8.39
N HIS A 93 -21.52 -2.11 -8.25
CA HIS A 93 -20.87 -2.64 -7.06
C HIS A 93 -19.73 -1.70 -6.64
N PRO A 94 -20.04 -0.59 -5.93
CA PRO A 94 -19.04 0.40 -5.56
C PRO A 94 -17.90 -0.22 -4.78
N ILE A 95 -16.67 -0.07 -5.28
CA ILE A 95 -15.42 -0.46 -4.63
C ILE A 95 -14.53 0.77 -4.52
N VAL A 96 -13.59 0.76 -3.57
CA VAL A 96 -12.62 1.84 -3.34
C VAL A 96 -11.77 2.02 -4.60
N ASN A 97 -11.78 3.22 -5.15
CA ASN A 97 -10.95 3.68 -6.25
C ASN A 97 -9.60 4.15 -5.69
N PRO A 98 -8.49 3.46 -6.02
CA PRO A 98 -7.16 3.81 -5.50
C PRO A 98 -6.65 5.21 -5.88
N VAL A 99 -7.24 5.88 -6.87
CA VAL A 99 -6.80 7.20 -7.34
C VAL A 99 -7.41 8.33 -6.53
N ILE A 100 -8.70 8.20 -6.16
CA ILE A 100 -9.49 9.32 -5.63
C ILE A 100 -9.98 9.12 -4.20
N ASP A 101 -10.10 7.88 -3.73
CA ASP A 101 -10.59 7.62 -2.38
C ASP A 101 -9.43 7.51 -1.40
N ASN A 102 -9.64 7.98 -0.17
CA ASN A 102 -8.74 7.73 0.93
C ASN A 102 -9.00 6.34 1.56
N PRO A 103 -8.08 5.36 1.47
CA PRO A 103 -8.32 4.01 1.99
C PRO A 103 -8.65 3.95 3.48
N LYS A 104 -8.10 4.87 4.29
CA LYS A 104 -8.36 4.97 5.75
C LYS A 104 -9.83 5.23 6.08
N GLU A 105 -10.57 5.89 5.20
CA GLU A 105 -12.00 6.15 5.39
C GLU A 105 -12.83 4.87 5.17
N HIS A 106 -12.34 3.98 4.31
CA HIS A 106 -13.08 2.80 3.88
C HIS A 106 -12.65 1.51 4.58
N PHE A 107 -11.43 1.43 5.12
CA PHE A 107 -10.87 0.22 5.70
C PHE A 107 -10.43 0.39 7.16
N TYR A 108 -10.49 -0.71 7.90
CA TYR A 108 -9.77 -0.91 9.16
C TYR A 108 -9.05 -2.26 9.11
N MET A 109 -8.04 -2.43 9.95
CA MET A 109 -7.25 -3.66 10.05
C MET A 109 -7.36 -4.26 11.45
N LEU A 110 -7.55 -5.57 11.52
CA LEU A 110 -7.45 -6.36 12.76
C LEU A 110 -6.67 -7.63 12.44
N ASP A 111 -5.60 -7.91 13.19
CA ASP A 111 -4.75 -9.10 13.01
C ASP A 111 -4.35 -9.38 11.55
N TYR A 112 -3.91 -8.33 10.86
CA TYR A 112 -3.49 -8.36 9.45
C TYR A 112 -4.62 -8.67 8.46
N ILE A 113 -5.89 -8.64 8.89
CA ILE A 113 -7.08 -8.83 8.06
C ILE A 113 -7.72 -7.45 7.82
N LEU A 114 -8.06 -7.15 6.56
CA LEU A 114 -8.74 -5.90 6.20
C LEU A 114 -10.25 -6.05 6.28
N PHE A 115 -10.91 -5.04 6.83
CA PHE A 115 -12.36 -5.00 6.93
C PHE A 115 -12.90 -3.68 6.41
N GLY A 116 -14.08 -3.72 5.81
CA GLY A 116 -14.75 -2.52 5.30
C GLY A 116 -15.49 -1.76 6.39
N ARG A 117 -15.17 -0.47 6.56
CA ARG A 117 -15.91 0.49 7.40
C ARG A 117 -17.14 1.04 6.69
N THR A 118 -17.04 1.18 5.38
CA THR A 118 -18.10 1.69 4.49
C THR A 118 -18.58 0.57 3.57
N GLN A 119 -19.71 0.77 2.87
CA GLN A 119 -20.16 -0.20 1.86
C GLN A 119 -19.12 -0.38 0.75
N LYS A 120 -18.45 0.70 0.33
CA LYS A 120 -17.38 0.70 -0.66
C LYS A 120 -16.20 -0.17 -0.22
N GLY A 121 -15.76 -0.02 1.04
CA GLY A 121 -14.72 -0.86 1.62
C GLY A 121 -15.13 -2.34 1.77
N LYS A 122 -16.38 -2.60 2.19
CA LYS A 122 -16.89 -3.98 2.33
C LYS A 122 -16.90 -4.70 0.97
N ASN A 123 -17.40 -4.01 -0.05
CA ASN A 123 -17.39 -4.50 -1.42
C ASN A 123 -15.97 -4.74 -1.92
N SER A 124 -15.03 -3.81 -1.69
CA SER A 124 -13.61 -4.00 -2.08
C SER A 124 -13.01 -5.27 -1.50
N VAL A 125 -13.17 -5.50 -0.18
CA VAL A 125 -12.63 -6.70 0.48
C VAL A 125 -13.14 -7.98 -0.17
N ILE A 126 -14.45 -8.04 -0.47
CA ILE A 126 -15.11 -9.21 -1.04
C ILE A 126 -14.73 -9.39 -2.53
N ILE A 127 -14.89 -8.33 -3.33
CA ILE A 127 -14.74 -8.38 -4.79
C ILE A 127 -13.29 -8.61 -5.20
N LEU A 128 -12.37 -7.88 -4.58
CA LEU A 128 -10.94 -7.97 -4.88
C LEU A 128 -10.26 -9.12 -4.12
N LYS A 129 -11.00 -9.82 -3.26
CA LYS A 129 -10.49 -10.88 -2.37
C LYS A 129 -9.25 -10.40 -1.61
N LEU A 130 -9.33 -9.23 -0.98
CA LEU A 130 -8.18 -8.61 -0.30
C LEU A 130 -7.67 -9.44 0.88
N ASN A 131 -8.48 -10.38 1.37
CA ASN A 131 -8.17 -11.31 2.44
C ASN A 131 -7.96 -12.75 1.96
N ASP A 132 -7.43 -12.91 0.75
CA ASP A 132 -6.93 -14.20 0.30
C ASP A 132 -5.76 -14.65 1.19
N GLU A 133 -5.84 -15.84 1.79
CA GLU A 133 -4.90 -16.28 2.84
C GLU A 133 -3.47 -16.39 2.32
N GLU A 134 -3.29 -17.03 1.17
CA GLU A 134 -1.97 -17.32 0.60
C GLU A 134 -1.41 -16.08 -0.11
N GLN A 135 -2.23 -15.41 -0.92
CA GLN A 135 -1.74 -14.32 -1.76
C GLN A 135 -1.51 -13.03 -0.98
N LEU A 136 -2.31 -12.75 0.06
CA LEU A 136 -2.37 -11.41 0.67
C LEU A 136 -2.31 -11.39 2.19
N ILE A 137 -2.97 -12.29 2.93
CA ILE A 137 -2.89 -12.30 4.40
C ILE A 137 -1.51 -12.76 4.85
N SER A 138 -1.01 -13.89 4.34
CA SER A 138 0.26 -14.45 4.78
C SER A 138 1.42 -13.47 4.58
N PRO A 139 1.58 -12.81 3.40
CA PRO A 139 2.63 -11.80 3.23
C PRO A 139 2.43 -10.56 4.12
N ARG A 140 1.19 -10.09 4.33
CA ARG A 140 0.89 -8.98 5.27
C ARG A 140 1.24 -9.33 6.71
N ARG A 141 0.96 -10.57 7.10
CA ARG A 141 1.28 -11.09 8.44
C ARG A 141 2.78 -11.23 8.61
N GLU A 142 3.49 -11.76 7.62
CA GLU A 142 4.94 -11.93 7.66
C GLU A 142 5.66 -10.59 7.87
N ILE A 143 5.37 -9.58 7.02
CA ILE A 143 5.98 -8.26 7.17
C ILE A 143 5.59 -7.59 8.50
N GLY A 144 4.34 -7.75 8.92
CA GLY A 144 3.87 -7.20 10.19
C GLY A 144 4.50 -7.85 11.42
N ILE A 145 4.70 -9.17 11.41
CA ILE A 145 5.39 -9.90 12.49
C ILE A 145 6.87 -9.51 12.52
N ALA A 146 7.52 -9.37 11.36
CA ALA A 146 8.91 -8.92 11.28
C ALA A 146 9.08 -7.53 11.94
N VAL A 147 8.20 -6.58 11.61
CA VAL A 147 8.20 -5.24 12.21
C VAL A 147 8.03 -5.30 13.74
N ARG A 148 7.04 -6.07 14.25
CA ARG A 148 6.84 -6.22 15.70
C ARG A 148 8.04 -6.86 16.40
N THR A 149 8.66 -7.83 15.75
CA THR A 149 9.84 -8.52 16.28
C THR A 149 11.02 -7.55 16.42
N GLU A 150 11.26 -6.71 15.41
CA GLU A 150 12.32 -5.69 15.47
C GLU A 150 12.00 -4.59 16.49
N LEU A 151 10.74 -4.14 16.60
CA LEU A 151 10.33 -3.21 17.65
C LEU A 151 10.58 -3.76 19.06
N HIS A 152 10.29 -5.04 19.29
CA HIS A 152 10.54 -5.66 20.59
C HIS A 152 12.05 -5.68 20.93
N LYS A 153 12.91 -6.03 19.96
CA LYS A 153 14.37 -6.00 20.14
C LYS A 153 14.87 -4.60 20.43
N GLN A 154 14.45 -3.60 19.64
CA GLN A 154 14.83 -2.21 19.86
C GLN A 154 14.34 -1.69 21.22
N TYR A 155 13.15 -2.10 21.66
CA TYR A 155 12.63 -1.74 22.97
C TYR A 155 13.47 -2.33 24.12
N GLN A 156 13.86 -3.60 24.03
CA GLN A 156 14.77 -4.20 25.00
C GLN A 156 16.12 -3.47 25.06
N GLN A 157 16.64 -3.06 23.91
CA GLN A 157 17.86 -2.27 23.83
C GLN A 157 17.68 -0.90 24.51
N VAL A 158 16.60 -0.20 24.21
CA VAL A 158 16.29 1.12 24.80
C VAL A 158 16.11 1.05 26.32
N ILE A 159 15.46 0.02 26.86
CA ILE A 159 15.36 -0.16 28.31
C ILE A 159 16.74 -0.29 28.93
N LYS A 160 17.59 -1.16 28.37
CA LYS A 160 18.93 -1.38 28.89
C LYS A 160 19.75 -0.07 28.89
N LEU A 161 19.68 0.69 27.80
CA LEU A 161 20.36 1.97 27.66
C LEU A 161 19.83 3.04 28.62
N ALA A 162 18.55 2.98 29.01
CA ALA A 162 18.00 3.87 30.01
C ALA A 162 18.65 3.65 31.39
N ASP A 163 19.06 2.42 31.70
CA ASP A 163 19.73 2.07 32.96
C ASP A 163 21.25 2.29 32.88
N ASP A 164 21.89 1.88 31.78
CA ASP A 164 23.34 1.88 31.59
C ASP A 164 23.89 3.26 31.15
N GLY A 165 23.03 4.13 30.63
CA GLY A 165 23.41 5.40 30.01
C GLY A 165 23.63 5.29 28.50
N LEU A 166 23.65 6.45 27.83
CA LEU A 166 23.78 6.56 26.38
C LEU A 166 25.19 7.02 25.98
N THR A 167 25.85 6.24 25.11
CA THR A 167 27.06 6.69 24.41
C THR A 167 26.72 7.26 23.02
N PRO A 168 27.57 8.13 22.45
CA PRO A 168 27.34 8.66 21.11
C PRO A 168 27.20 7.59 20.01
N ASP A 169 27.93 6.48 20.12
CA ASP A 169 27.83 5.36 19.18
C ASP A 169 26.48 4.63 19.29
N GLU A 170 25.93 4.55 20.50
CA GLU A 170 24.61 3.96 20.75
C GLU A 170 23.51 4.86 20.22
N GLU A 171 23.61 6.18 20.43
CA GLU A 171 22.69 7.19 19.86
C GLU A 171 22.55 7.02 18.34
N ILE A 172 23.69 6.99 17.64
CA ILE A 172 23.73 6.82 16.18
C ILE A 172 23.09 5.48 15.78
N ARG A 173 23.43 4.40 16.49
CA ARG A 173 22.96 3.05 16.15
C ARG A 173 21.46 2.90 16.34
N ILE A 174 20.91 3.31 17.49
CA ILE A 174 19.48 3.16 17.76
C ILE A 174 18.65 4.05 16.84
N THR A 175 19.15 5.25 16.53
CA THR A 175 18.49 6.20 15.62
C THR A 175 18.41 5.62 14.21
N ALA A 176 19.55 5.19 13.65
CA ALA A 176 19.56 4.55 12.33
C ALA A 176 18.69 3.28 12.30
N SER A 177 18.66 2.50 13.39
CA SER A 177 17.82 1.30 13.48
C SER A 177 16.33 1.63 13.42
N LEU A 178 15.88 2.66 14.16
CA LEU A 178 14.49 3.09 14.17
C LEU A 178 14.08 3.72 12.83
N GLU A 179 14.93 4.57 12.26
CA GLU A 179 14.70 5.17 10.93
C GLU A 179 14.55 4.10 9.85
N ASN A 180 15.43 3.09 9.83
CA ASN A 180 15.33 1.98 8.89
C ASN A 180 14.01 1.21 9.03
N LEU A 181 13.56 1.01 10.27
CA LEU A 181 12.30 0.33 10.54
C LEU A 181 11.08 1.15 10.10
N MET A 182 11.07 2.46 10.39
CA MET A 182 10.02 3.39 9.95
C MET A 182 9.99 3.53 8.41
N ASN A 183 11.15 3.49 7.76
CA ASN A 183 11.27 3.52 6.31
C ASN A 183 10.56 2.34 5.61
N LEU A 184 10.33 1.21 6.30
CA LEU A 184 9.52 0.10 5.76
C LEU A 184 8.03 0.46 5.61
N GLY A 185 7.55 1.47 6.34
CA GLY A 185 6.16 1.93 6.31
C GLY A 185 5.88 3.04 5.30
N LYS A 186 6.88 3.46 4.52
CA LYS A 186 6.72 4.56 3.54
C LYS A 186 5.81 4.17 2.39
N ALA A 187 5.17 5.16 1.78
CA ALA A 187 4.19 4.95 0.70
C ALA A 187 4.79 4.21 -0.51
N THR A 188 6.11 4.21 -0.67
CA THR A 188 6.83 3.50 -1.73
C THR A 188 7.14 2.04 -1.45
N LYS A 189 6.85 1.54 -0.23
CA LYS A 189 7.13 0.16 0.19
C LYS A 189 5.89 -0.73 0.10
N PRO A 190 6.06 -2.04 -0.16
CA PRO A 190 4.94 -2.97 -0.17
C PRO A 190 4.28 -3.04 1.21
N TYR A 191 2.95 -3.19 1.22
CA TYR A 191 2.15 -3.24 2.44
C TYR A 191 2.38 -2.05 3.40
N SER A 192 2.63 -0.85 2.86
CA SER A 192 2.96 0.34 3.64
C SER A 192 1.88 0.69 4.66
N ALA A 193 0.60 0.58 4.31
CA ALA A 193 -0.49 0.80 5.26
C ALA A 193 -0.48 -0.22 6.41
N THR A 194 -0.11 -1.48 6.14
CA THR A 194 0.01 -2.52 7.17
C THR A 194 1.17 -2.19 8.11
N VAL A 195 2.35 -1.89 7.57
CA VAL A 195 3.55 -1.56 8.35
C VAL A 195 3.33 -0.31 9.19
N ALA A 196 2.81 0.76 8.60
CA ALA A 196 2.50 2.01 9.30
C ALA A 196 1.52 1.78 10.46
N THR A 197 0.47 0.98 10.23
CA THR A 197 -0.52 0.66 11.28
C THR A 197 0.10 -0.17 12.40
N VAL A 198 0.84 -1.23 12.05
CA VAL A 198 1.49 -2.12 13.03
C VAL A 198 2.51 -1.33 13.86
N LEU A 199 3.34 -0.52 13.22
CA LEU A 199 4.42 0.22 13.88
C LEU A 199 3.86 1.27 14.85
N LEU A 200 2.93 2.12 14.40
CA LEU A 200 2.41 3.23 15.22
C LEU A 200 1.50 2.76 16.37
N ASP A 201 0.81 1.62 16.20
CA ASP A 201 -0.07 1.09 17.25
C ASP A 201 0.65 0.23 18.27
N ASP A 202 1.87 -0.22 17.97
CA ASP A 202 2.64 -1.08 18.86
C ASP A 202 3.03 -0.35 20.16
N PRO A 203 2.79 -0.96 21.33
CA PRO A 203 3.16 -0.36 22.62
C PRO A 203 4.67 -0.17 22.77
N HIS A 204 5.51 -1.01 22.16
CA HIS A 204 6.96 -0.88 22.19
C HIS A 204 7.41 0.38 21.44
N PHE A 205 6.83 0.68 20.27
CA PHE A 205 7.13 1.90 19.52
C PHE A 205 6.86 3.16 20.36
N LYS A 206 5.73 3.20 21.07
CA LYS A 206 5.39 4.34 21.96
C LYS A 206 6.43 4.53 23.07
N ARG A 207 6.96 3.44 23.62
CA ARG A 207 8.04 3.49 24.63
C ARG A 207 9.36 3.93 24.03
N ILE A 208 9.74 3.40 22.87
CA ILE A 208 10.93 3.82 22.12
C ILE A 208 10.84 5.32 21.81
N LYS A 209 9.73 5.80 21.26
CA LYS A 209 9.53 7.23 20.97
C LYS A 209 9.66 8.09 22.23
N THR A 210 9.05 7.67 23.34
CA THR A 210 9.17 8.41 24.62
C THR A 210 10.62 8.54 25.06
N PHE A 211 11.40 7.46 24.95
CA PHE A 211 12.83 7.49 25.25
C PHE A 211 13.61 8.42 24.31
N PHE A 212 13.35 8.34 23.00
CA PHE A 212 14.01 9.21 22.02
C PHE A 212 13.73 10.69 22.28
N VAL A 213 12.48 11.05 22.55
CA VAL A 213 12.09 12.43 22.90
C VAL A 213 12.77 12.87 24.20
N GLY A 214 12.84 11.99 25.21
CA GLY A 214 13.46 12.31 26.50
C GLY A 214 14.98 12.46 26.45
N ASN A 215 15.63 11.99 25.39
CA ASN A 215 17.09 12.08 25.17
C ASN A 215 17.46 12.95 23.96
N ASP A 216 16.53 13.81 23.48
CA ASP A 216 16.76 14.72 22.35
C ASP A 216 17.18 14.02 21.02
N LEU A 217 16.78 12.75 20.83
CA LEU A 217 17.07 11.95 19.62
C LEU A 217 15.94 12.00 18.58
N TRP A 218 14.80 12.62 18.90
CA TRP A 218 13.63 12.68 18.02
C TRP A 218 13.78 13.77 16.95
N SER A 219 14.63 13.49 15.97
CA SER A 219 15.00 14.38 14.88
C SER A 219 13.80 14.85 14.03
N GLU A 220 13.99 15.92 13.26
CA GLU A 220 13.03 16.38 12.26
C GLU A 220 12.71 15.27 11.22
N GLU A 221 13.71 14.48 10.84
CA GLU A 221 13.53 13.36 9.92
C GLU A 221 12.58 12.28 10.49
N LEU A 222 12.73 11.92 11.77
CA LEU A 222 11.82 11.00 12.45
C LEU A 222 10.40 11.56 12.57
N GLN A 223 10.25 12.87 12.78
CA GLN A 223 8.94 13.54 12.80
C GLN A 223 8.26 13.48 11.43
N LEU A 224 9.01 13.74 10.35
CA LEU A 224 8.50 13.65 8.98
C LEU A 224 8.09 12.22 8.62
N LEU A 225 8.89 11.23 9.00
CA LEU A 225 8.56 9.81 8.82
C LEU A 225 7.28 9.44 9.59
N GLU A 226 7.16 9.84 10.86
CA GLU A 226 5.96 9.58 11.64
C GLU A 226 4.71 10.20 11.01
N GLN A 227 4.82 11.42 10.48
CA GLN A 227 3.72 12.09 9.80
C GLN A 227 3.32 11.37 8.51
N GLU A 228 4.28 10.89 7.71
CA GLU A 228 4.01 10.07 6.52
C GLU A 228 3.28 8.78 6.90
N LEU A 229 3.79 8.04 7.89
CA LEU A 229 3.17 6.79 8.36
C LEU A 229 1.77 7.04 8.95
N THR A 230 1.55 8.15 9.65
CA THR A 230 0.24 8.52 10.19
C THR A 230 -0.81 8.71 9.09
N ASN A 231 -0.41 9.18 7.91
CA ASN A 231 -1.30 9.33 6.76
C ASN A 231 -1.67 7.99 6.13
N LEU A 232 -0.79 6.99 6.23
CA LEU A 232 -1.00 5.63 5.68
C LEU A 232 -1.68 4.68 6.67
N ARG A 233 -1.58 4.98 7.97
CA ARG A 233 -2.15 4.18 9.06
C ARG A 233 -3.66 4.03 8.90
N LEU A 234 -4.10 2.77 8.93
CA LEU A 234 -5.52 2.39 8.97
C LEU A 234 -6.04 2.46 10.42
N TYR A 235 -7.37 2.51 10.54
CA TYR A 235 -7.97 2.30 11.86
C TYR A 235 -7.75 0.85 12.30
N THR A 236 -7.57 0.67 13.60
CA THR A 236 -7.58 -0.62 14.29
C THR A 236 -8.84 -0.71 15.13
N ALA A 237 -9.35 -1.93 15.35
CA ALA A 237 -10.48 -2.11 16.25
C ALA A 237 -10.07 -1.64 17.67
N PRO A 238 -10.94 -0.90 18.38
CA PRO A 238 -10.70 -0.52 19.76
C PRO A 238 -10.60 -1.73 20.70
#